data_AF-P0C908-F1
#
_entry.id   AF-P0C908-F1
#
_cell.length_a   1.000
_cell.length_b   1.000
_cell.length_c   1.000
_cell.angle_alpha   90.00
_cell.angle_beta   90.00
_cell.angle_gamma   90.00
#
_symmetry.space_group_name_H-M   'P 1'
#
loop_
_entity.id
_entity.type
_entity.pdbx_description
1 polymer ?
#
loop_
_entity_poly.entity_id
_entity_poly.type
_entity_poly.pdbx_seq_one_letter_code
_entity_poly.pdbx_strand_id
1 'polypeptide(L)' 'MKVFFAVLIALFVCSMVIGIHGGVPINVKCRGSRDCLDPCKKAGMRFGKCINSKCHCTP' A
#
# COMPACT_ATOMS: atom_id res chain seq x y z
N MET A 1 -30.42 -13.79 -5.55
CA MET A 1 -29.43 -13.51 -6.62
C MET A 1 -28.89 -12.07 -6.59
N LYS A 2 -29.72 -11.01 -6.58
CA LYS A 2 -29.25 -9.60 -6.70
C LYS A 2 -28.36 -9.09 -5.56
N VAL A 3 -28.68 -9.41 -4.30
CA VAL A 3 -27.95 -8.93 -3.12
C VAL A 3 -26.51 -9.46 -3.07
N PHE A 4 -26.30 -10.72 -3.48
CA PHE A 4 -24.97 -11.34 -3.47
C PHE A 4 -24.00 -10.63 -4.42
N PHE A 5 -24.45 -10.28 -5.63
CA PHE A 5 -23.64 -9.50 -6.58
C PHE A 5 -23.29 -8.11 -6.04
N ALA A 6 -24.23 -7.44 -5.38
CA ALA A 6 -23.96 -6.14 -4.76
C ALA A 6 -22.86 -6.22 -3.69
N VAL A 7 -22.87 -7.27 -2.85
CA VAL A 7 -21.83 -7.50 -1.83
C VAL A 7 -20.47 -7.79 -2.48
N LEU A 8 -20.42 -8.61 -3.52
CA LEU A 8 -19.16 -8.90 -4.23
C LEU A 8 -18.56 -7.65 -4.88
N ILE A 9 -19.38 -6.83 -5.53
CA ILE A 9 -18.94 -5.56 -6.13
C ILE A 9 -18.42 -4.62 -5.05
N ALA A 10 -19.12 -4.49 -3.92
CA ALA A 10 -18.67 -3.66 -2.80
C ALA A 10 -17.31 -4.12 -2.26
N LEU A 11 -17.11 -5.43 -2.05
CA LEU A 11 -15.83 -5.98 -1.58
C LEU A 11 -14.69 -5.77 -2.59
N PHE A 12 -14.97 -5.92 -3.89
CA PHE A 12 -13.99 -5.68 -4.94
C PHE A 12 -13.56 -4.21 -4.99
N VAL A 13 -14.53 -3.28 -4.94
CA VAL A 13 -14.26 -1.84 -4.90
C VAL A 13 -13.49 -1.47 -3.63
N CYS A 14 -13.86 -1.97 -2.46
CA CYS A 14 -13.12 -1.71 -1.22
C CYS A 14 -11.68 -2.22 -1.30
N SER A 15 -11.46 -3.42 -1.88
CA SER A 15 -10.12 -3.98 -2.06
C SER A 15 -9.25 -3.14 -2.99
N MET A 16 -9.85 -2.62 -4.07
CA MET A 16 -9.20 -1.70 -5.01
C MET A 16 -8.83 -0.37 -4.33
N VAL A 17 -9.76 0.23 -3.58
CA VAL A 17 -9.53 1.49 -2.86
C VAL A 17 -8.41 1.33 -1.83
N ILE A 18 -8.42 0.26 -1.03
CA ILE A 18 -7.36 -0.03 -0.05
C ILE A 18 -6.01 -0.26 -0.75
N GLY A 19 -6.01 -0.91 -1.91
CA GLY A 19 -4.80 -1.11 -2.71
C GLY A 19 -4.21 0.17 -3.32
N ILE A 20 -5.07 1.12 -3.70
CA ILE A 20 -4.65 2.41 -4.31
C ILE A 20 -4.13 3.39 -3.25
N HIS A 21 -4.61 3.30 -2.00
CA HIS A 21 -4.01 4.02 -0.86
C HIS A 21 -2.65 3.43 -0.41
N GLY A 22 -1.99 2.67 -1.28
CA GLY A 22 -0.71 2.01 -1.08
C GLY A 22 0.49 2.96 -1.02
N GLY A 23 0.55 3.74 0.05
CA GLY A 23 1.73 4.46 0.54
C GLY A 23 2.21 5.64 -0.30
N VAL A 24 2.70 6.67 0.37
CA VAL A 24 3.41 7.80 -0.23
C VAL A 24 4.75 7.29 -0.77
N PRO A 25 5.03 7.40 -2.08
CA PRO A 25 6.32 7.04 -2.61
C PRO A 25 7.39 7.98 -2.05
N ILE A 26 8.45 7.41 -1.47
CA ILE A 26 9.63 8.16 -1.06
C ILE A 26 10.77 7.88 -2.05
N ASN A 27 11.66 8.84 -2.25
CA ASN A 27 12.77 8.72 -3.19
C ASN A 27 13.93 7.86 -2.62
N VAL A 28 13.60 6.66 -2.14
CA VAL A 28 14.55 5.69 -1.59
C VAL A 28 14.48 4.43 -2.42
N LYS A 29 15.61 4.04 -3.00
CA LYS A 29 15.72 2.78 -3.74
C LYS A 29 15.69 1.62 -2.76
N CYS A 30 14.97 0.57 -3.10
CA CYS A 30 14.88 -0.67 -2.31
C CYS A 30 15.03 -1.88 -3.23
N ARG A 31 15.54 -2.99 -2.67
CA ARG A 31 15.54 -4.31 -3.29
C ARG A 31 14.47 -5.21 -2.67
N GLY A 32 14.11 -4.95 -1.42
CA GLY A 32 13.01 -5.61 -0.73
C GLY A 32 12.28 -4.68 0.23
N SER A 33 11.09 -5.08 0.69
CA SER A 33 10.28 -4.27 1.61
C SER A 33 10.95 -4.02 2.97
N ARG A 34 11.91 -4.87 3.37
CA ARG A 34 12.72 -4.66 4.60
C ARG A 34 13.54 -3.37 4.54
N ASP A 35 14.03 -3.00 3.36
CA ASP A 35 14.83 -1.78 3.15
C ASP A 35 14.01 -0.50 3.41
N CYS A 36 12.67 -0.60 3.41
CA CYS A 36 11.77 0.54 3.58
C CYS A 36 11.35 0.78 5.04
N LEU A 37 11.65 -0.14 5.97
CA LEU A 37 11.23 0.00 7.38
C LEU A 37 11.85 1.25 8.03
N ASP A 38 13.18 1.38 7.98
CA ASP A 38 13.87 2.55 8.54
C ASP A 38 13.55 3.86 7.80
N PRO A 39 13.57 3.92 6.45
CA PRO A 39 13.19 5.11 5.71
C PRO A 39 11.76 5.59 5.99
N CYS A 40 10.79 4.69 6.02
CA CYS A 40 9.40 5.06 6.30
C CYS A 40 9.25 5.54 7.76
N LYS A 41 9.91 4.88 8.71
CA LYS A 41 9.95 5.31 10.11
C LYS A 41 10.55 6.71 10.27
N LYS A 42 11.63 7.02 9.54
CA LYS A 42 12.25 8.37 9.51
C LYS A 42 11.32 9.42 8.90
N ALA A 43 10.47 9.04 7.95
CA ALA A 43 9.44 9.90 7.37
C ALA A 43 8.19 10.04 8.27
N GLY A 44 8.18 9.45 9.47
CA GLY A 44 7.04 9.50 10.40
C GLY A 44 5.94 8.48 10.11
N MET A 45 6.20 7.48 9.27
CA MET A 45 5.25 6.45 8.83
C MET A 45 5.63 5.07 9.38
N ARG A 46 4.64 4.21 9.66
CA ARG A 46 4.92 2.90 10.31
C ARG A 46 5.18 1.76 9.35
N PHE A 47 4.63 1.82 8.15
CA PHE A 47 4.66 0.71 7.21
C PHE A 47 5.32 1.13 5.90
N GLY A 48 6.14 0.24 5.34
CA GLY A 48 6.83 0.45 4.08
C GLY A 48 6.81 -0.81 3.23
N LYS A 49 6.57 -0.66 1.93
CA LYS A 49 6.74 -1.74 0.94
C LYS A 49 7.62 -1.27 -0.20
N CYS A 50 8.38 -2.20 -0.76
CA CYS A 50 9.14 -1.93 -1.96
C CYS A 50 8.29 -2.23 -3.20
N ILE A 51 8.03 -1.22 -4.03
CA ILE A 51 7.29 -1.33 -5.27
C ILE A 51 8.11 -0.65 -6.37
N ASN A 52 8.34 -1.33 -7.49
CA ASN A 52 9.13 -0.81 -8.62
C ASN A 52 10.52 -0.25 -8.19
N SER A 53 11.20 -0.95 -7.29
CA SER A 53 12.50 -0.56 -6.71
C SER A 53 12.50 0.75 -5.90
N LYS A 54 11.33 1.24 -5.47
CA LYS A 54 11.19 2.40 -4.58
C LYS A 54 10.34 2.07 -3.36
N CYS A 55 10.62 2.75 -2.26
CA CYS A 55 9.82 2.60 -1.04
C CYS A 55 8.52 3.38 -1.14
N HIS A 56 7.41 2.71 -0.80
CA HIS A 56 6.10 3.30 -0.62
C HIS A 56 5.71 3.15 0.85
N CYS A 57 5.49 4.28 1.51
CA CYS A 57 5.29 4.36 2.95
C CYS A 57 3.83 4.66 3.27
N THR A 58 3.18 3.83 4.06
CA THR A 58 1.82 4.08 4.56
C THR A 58 1.94 4.62 5.99
N PRO A 59 1.21 5.69 6.34
CA PRO A 59 1.15 6.21 7.72
C PRO A 59 1.04 5.11 8.77
#